data_AF-A0A7J9PP25-F1
#
_entry.id   AF-A0A7J9PP25-F1
#
_cell.length_a   1.000
_cell.length_b   1.000
_cell.length_c   1.000
_cell.angle_alpha   90.00
_cell.angle_beta   90.00
_cell.angle_gamma   90.00
#
_symmetry.space_group_name_H-M   'P 1'
#
loop_
_entity.id
_entity.type
_entity.pdbx_description
1 polymer ?
#
loop_
_entity_poly.entity_id
_entity_poly.type
_entity_poly.pdbx_seq_one_letter_code
_entity_poly.pdbx_strand_id
1 'polypeptide(L)'
;MKTIKITTGLLLFLVIISSAFAYGNQGRGYGQNQGGQLYQLYDDTQVNHQQEISMYAVEELSQEEINGLILMREEEKLARDVYLELYDIWGQQIFLNIANSENTHTNAVKLLLDKYNLTDPVTDDTRGVFTNQDLTELYTSLVETGSTSLLDALMVGATVEDLDIYDLQRLNEISDNQDITAVYDNLEKGSRNHLRSFTKVIETNGGTYEPQYISESEYLEIISGDMETGTGYGAQGGLSTQSGQGNQYQGTSQDTEPQGILGKFWQGVMNWLR
;
A
#
# COMPACT_ATOMS: atom_id res chain seq x y z
N MET A 1 11.80 -43.07 -65.80
CA MET A 1 11.62 -41.82 -65.03
C MET A 1 10.15 -41.60 -64.74
N LYS A 2 9.75 -41.71 -63.47
CA LYS A 2 8.68 -40.95 -62.79
C LYS A 2 8.66 -41.41 -61.33
N THR A 3 8.86 -40.45 -60.42
CA THR A 3 9.00 -40.59 -58.96
C THR A 3 7.70 -40.22 -58.27
N ILE A 4 7.23 -41.00 -57.30
CA ILE A 4 6.25 -40.60 -56.26
C ILE A 4 6.59 -41.44 -55.00
N LYS A 5 7.38 -40.94 -54.05
CA LYS A 5 7.05 -40.18 -52.83
C LYS A 5 6.13 -40.93 -51.84
N ILE A 6 6.74 -41.40 -50.75
CA ILE A 6 6.14 -42.00 -49.55
C ILE A 6 5.86 -40.88 -48.55
N THR A 7 4.65 -40.82 -48.01
CA THR A 7 4.32 -40.05 -46.81
C THR A 7 3.67 -40.97 -45.80
N THR A 8 4.38 -41.21 -44.70
CA THR A 8 3.94 -41.94 -43.51
C THR A 8 3.00 -41.05 -42.69
N GLY A 9 1.81 -41.57 -42.38
CA GLY A 9 0.82 -40.92 -41.54
C GLY A 9 1.16 -41.07 -40.05
N LEU A 10 1.09 -39.96 -39.33
CA LEU A 10 1.21 -39.89 -37.87
C LEU A 10 -0.21 -39.95 -37.26
N LEU A 11 -0.42 -40.88 -36.33
CA LEU A 11 -1.66 -41.02 -35.56
C LEU A 11 -1.82 -39.85 -34.57
N LEU A 12 -2.96 -39.15 -34.67
CA LEU A 12 -3.46 -38.21 -33.67
C LEU A 12 -4.68 -38.82 -33.00
N PHE A 13 -4.58 -39.14 -31.71
CA PHE A 13 -5.71 -39.47 -30.85
C PHE A 13 -6.33 -38.15 -30.36
N LEU A 14 -7.56 -37.87 -30.77
CA LEU A 14 -8.34 -36.74 -30.31
C LEU A 14 -9.64 -37.29 -29.76
N VAL A 15 -9.74 -37.34 -28.42
CA VAL A 15 -10.99 -37.65 -27.72
C VAL A 15 -11.64 -36.33 -27.34
N ILE A 16 -12.75 -36.03 -28.01
CA ILE A 16 -13.65 -34.93 -27.69
C ILE A 16 -14.62 -35.45 -26.63
N ILE A 17 -14.70 -34.79 -25.47
CA ILE A 17 -15.87 -34.88 -24.61
C ILE A 17 -16.44 -33.47 -24.47
N SER A 18 -17.59 -33.28 -25.11
CA SER A 18 -18.47 -32.13 -24.95
C SER A 18 -19.33 -32.29 -23.70
N SER A 19 -19.40 -31.25 -22.87
CA SER A 19 -20.60 -30.95 -22.07
C SER A 19 -20.68 -29.45 -21.79
N ALA A 20 -21.67 -28.82 -22.42
CA ALA A 20 -22.14 -27.50 -22.02
C ALA A 20 -23.08 -27.66 -20.81
N PHE A 21 -22.85 -26.93 -19.71
CA PHE A 21 -23.88 -26.65 -18.70
C PHE A 21 -23.67 -25.28 -18.05
N ALA A 22 -24.66 -24.41 -18.32
CA ALA A 22 -25.29 -23.42 -17.45
C ALA A 22 -24.46 -22.33 -16.74
N TYR A 23 -24.64 -21.10 -17.21
CA TYR A 23 -24.71 -19.90 -16.37
C TYR A 23 -25.78 -20.11 -15.29
N GLY A 24 -25.35 -20.13 -14.03
CA GLY A 24 -26.20 -20.19 -12.85
C GLY A 24 -25.59 -19.36 -11.75
N ASN A 25 -26.03 -18.11 -11.65
CA ASN A 25 -25.81 -17.25 -10.50
C ASN A 25 -26.64 -17.80 -9.33
N GLN A 26 -26.02 -18.60 -8.48
CA GLN A 26 -26.54 -18.97 -7.17
C GLN A 26 -25.37 -18.98 -6.19
N GLY A 27 -25.39 -18.02 -5.27
CA GLY A 27 -24.41 -17.84 -4.20
C GLY A 27 -24.11 -19.15 -3.49
N ARG A 28 -22.85 -19.57 -3.57
CA ARG A 28 -22.29 -20.58 -2.67
C ARG A 28 -21.72 -19.85 -1.47
N GLY A 29 -22.24 -20.22 -0.31
CA GLY A 29 -21.91 -19.65 0.98
C GLY A 29 -20.40 -19.68 1.25
N TYR A 30 -19.92 -18.55 1.75
CA TYR A 30 -18.60 -18.40 2.33
C TYR A 30 -18.39 -19.45 3.41
N GLY A 31 -17.24 -20.11 3.32
CA GLY A 31 -16.81 -21.21 4.16
C GLY A 31 -16.89 -20.88 5.65
N GLN A 32 -17.15 -21.94 6.41
CA GLN A 32 -17.16 -21.95 7.86
C GLN A 32 -15.84 -21.38 8.41
N ASN A 33 -15.99 -20.29 9.16
CA ASN A 33 -15.01 -19.81 10.14
C ASN A 33 -14.48 -20.98 10.97
N GLN A 34 -13.20 -21.31 10.77
CA GLN A 34 -12.42 -22.04 11.76
C GLN A 34 -11.37 -21.06 12.31
N GLY A 35 -11.73 -20.40 13.42
CA GLY A 35 -10.75 -19.86 14.36
C GLY A 35 -10.30 -18.41 14.21
N GLY A 36 -10.94 -17.56 13.39
CA GLY A 36 -10.55 -16.15 13.25
C GLY A 36 -10.74 -15.36 14.54
N GLN A 37 -9.64 -15.07 15.24
CA GLN A 37 -9.63 -14.04 16.27
C GLN A 37 -9.99 -12.70 15.62
N LEU A 38 -11.03 -12.05 16.13
CA LEU A 38 -11.41 -10.70 15.71
C LEU A 38 -10.32 -9.73 16.19
N TYR A 39 -9.35 -9.44 15.34
CA TYR A 39 -8.49 -8.28 15.52
C TYR A 39 -9.35 -7.04 15.25
N GLN A 40 -9.35 -6.09 16.18
CA GLN A 40 -9.98 -4.79 15.99
C GLN A 40 -9.13 -4.00 14.99
N LEU A 41 -9.42 -4.19 13.71
CA LEU A 41 -8.77 -3.51 12.60
C LEU A 41 -9.35 -2.10 12.49
N TYR A 42 -8.49 -1.12 12.23
CA TYR A 42 -8.90 0.24 11.91
C TYR A 42 -9.55 0.26 10.52
N ASP A 43 -10.62 1.06 10.40
CA ASP A 43 -11.40 1.20 9.18
C ASP A 43 -11.47 2.70 8.85
N ASP A 44 -10.64 3.12 7.89
CA ASP A 44 -10.59 4.48 7.39
C ASP A 44 -11.62 4.74 6.28
N THR A 45 -12.33 3.71 5.80
CA THR A 45 -13.16 3.77 4.57
C THR A 45 -14.36 4.71 4.70
N GLN A 46 -14.60 5.22 5.91
CA GLN A 46 -15.66 6.16 6.23
C GLN A 46 -15.23 7.63 6.08
N VAL A 47 -13.95 7.91 5.76
CA VAL A 47 -13.45 9.28 5.58
C VAL A 47 -13.92 9.85 4.24
N ASN A 48 -14.52 11.05 4.28
CA ASN A 48 -14.97 11.76 3.09
C ASN A 48 -13.88 12.74 2.60
N HIS A 49 -12.82 12.20 1.98
CA HIS A 49 -11.69 13.00 1.47
C HIS A 49 -12.12 14.06 0.45
N GLN A 50 -13.16 13.80 -0.34
CA GLN A 50 -13.68 14.79 -1.29
C GLN A 50 -14.15 16.07 -0.61
N GLN A 51 -14.82 15.94 0.54
CA GLN A 51 -15.28 17.09 1.31
C GLN A 51 -14.10 17.83 1.97
N GLU A 52 -13.16 17.10 2.56
CA GLU A 52 -11.93 17.64 3.16
C GLU A 52 -11.10 18.46 2.17
N ILE A 53 -10.72 17.85 1.04
CA ILE A 53 -9.93 18.49 -0.02
C ILE A 53 -10.65 19.73 -0.59
N SER A 54 -11.99 19.72 -0.65
CA SER A 54 -12.78 20.86 -1.15
C SER A 54 -12.78 22.08 -0.23
N MET A 55 -12.36 21.94 1.03
CA MET A 55 -12.30 23.07 1.98
C MET A 55 -11.07 23.95 1.77
N TYR A 56 -10.03 23.41 1.15
CA TYR A 56 -8.80 24.13 0.84
C TYR A 56 -8.88 24.80 -0.54
N ALA A 57 -8.29 25.99 -0.65
CA ALA A 57 -8.13 26.65 -1.94
C ALA A 57 -7.22 25.82 -2.87
N VAL A 58 -7.27 26.10 -4.17
CA VAL A 58 -6.24 25.60 -5.09
C VAL A 58 -5.03 26.51 -4.96
N GLU A 59 -3.87 25.91 -4.68
CA GLU A 59 -2.57 26.60 -4.60
C GLU A 59 -1.72 26.25 -5.84
N GLU A 60 -0.65 26.98 -6.12
CA GLU A 60 0.28 26.55 -7.18
C GLU A 60 1.15 25.41 -6.67
N LEU A 61 1.37 24.38 -7.49
CA LEU A 61 2.22 23.25 -7.12
C LEU A 61 3.67 23.50 -7.54
N SER A 62 4.59 23.18 -6.62
CA SER A 62 5.99 22.93 -6.93
C SER A 62 6.16 21.65 -7.75
N GLN A 63 7.34 21.45 -8.36
CA GLN A 63 7.61 20.21 -9.09
C GLN A 63 7.74 19.03 -8.13
N GLU A 64 8.26 19.28 -6.94
CA GLU A 64 8.43 18.33 -5.86
C GLU A 64 7.08 17.81 -5.35
N GLU A 65 6.06 18.67 -5.21
CA GLU A 65 4.70 18.26 -4.87
C GLU A 65 4.02 17.45 -5.98
N ILE A 66 4.19 17.87 -7.25
CA ILE A 66 3.66 17.11 -8.41
C ILE A 66 4.27 15.72 -8.42
N ASN A 67 5.58 15.62 -8.20
CA ASN A 67 6.27 14.35 -8.07
C ASN A 67 5.65 13.61 -6.88
N GLY A 68 5.69 14.13 -5.64
CA GLY A 68 5.09 13.44 -4.48
C GLY A 68 3.70 12.82 -4.73
N LEU A 69 2.79 13.57 -5.34
CA LEU A 69 1.44 13.08 -5.66
C LEU A 69 1.44 11.91 -6.65
N ILE A 70 2.29 11.94 -7.67
CA ILE A 70 2.42 10.85 -8.64
C ILE A 70 2.97 9.59 -7.98
N LEU A 71 3.95 9.73 -7.07
CA LEU A 71 4.53 8.59 -6.35
C LEU A 71 3.49 7.98 -5.41
N MET A 72 2.91 8.78 -4.52
CA MET A 72 1.94 8.29 -3.54
C MET A 72 0.73 7.65 -4.22
N ARG A 73 0.32 8.14 -5.39
CA ARG A 73 -0.76 7.50 -6.14
C ARG A 73 -0.45 6.03 -6.49
N GLU A 74 0.77 5.74 -6.93
CA GLU A 74 1.19 4.38 -7.26
C GLU A 74 1.67 3.58 -6.04
N GLU A 75 2.20 4.22 -5.00
CA GLU A 75 2.65 3.56 -3.76
C GLU A 75 1.48 3.01 -2.93
N GLU A 76 0.41 3.79 -2.77
CA GLU A 76 -0.83 3.32 -2.14
C GLU A 76 -1.48 2.18 -2.95
N LYS A 77 -1.36 2.25 -4.29
CA LYS A 77 -1.78 1.15 -5.18
C LYS A 77 -0.91 -0.08 -4.98
N LEU A 78 0.40 0.08 -4.77
CA LEU A 78 1.32 -1.01 -4.47
C LEU A 78 0.88 -1.73 -3.18
N ALA A 79 0.65 -0.99 -2.10
CA ALA A 79 0.17 -1.54 -0.84
C ALA A 79 -1.12 -2.35 -1.04
N ARG A 80 -2.13 -1.74 -1.66
CA ARG A 80 -3.40 -2.39 -2.02
C ARG A 80 -3.17 -3.70 -2.78
N ASP A 81 -2.39 -3.66 -3.85
CA ASP A 81 -2.20 -4.80 -4.74
C ASP A 81 -1.43 -5.93 -4.06
N VAL A 82 -0.38 -5.62 -3.28
CA VAL A 82 0.36 -6.61 -2.46
C VAL A 82 -0.58 -7.28 -1.47
N TYR A 83 -1.42 -6.53 -0.78
CA TYR A 83 -2.34 -7.08 0.21
C TYR A 83 -3.44 -7.94 -0.42
N LEU A 84 -3.98 -7.54 -1.57
CA LEU A 84 -4.94 -8.39 -2.31
C LEU A 84 -4.30 -9.70 -2.77
N GLU A 85 -3.05 -9.67 -3.23
CA GLU A 85 -2.33 -10.88 -3.66
C GLU A 85 -2.05 -11.81 -2.46
N LEU A 86 -1.56 -11.26 -1.35
CA LEU A 86 -1.29 -12.04 -0.13
C LEU A 86 -2.58 -12.54 0.54
N TYR A 87 -3.70 -11.82 0.38
CA TYR A 87 -5.02 -12.32 0.78
C TYR A 87 -5.42 -13.55 -0.05
N ASP A 88 -5.25 -13.52 -1.37
CA ASP A 88 -5.60 -14.64 -2.24
C ASP A 88 -4.75 -15.89 -1.93
N ILE A 89 -3.50 -15.71 -1.48
CA ILE A 89 -2.60 -16.80 -1.08
C ILE A 89 -2.94 -17.36 0.31
N TRP A 90 -3.09 -16.49 1.33
CA TRP A 90 -3.14 -16.89 2.74
C TRP A 90 -4.53 -16.88 3.36
N GLY A 91 -5.49 -16.19 2.73
CA GLY A 91 -6.88 -16.05 3.21
C GLY A 91 -7.03 -15.30 4.53
N GLN A 92 -6.01 -14.56 4.98
CA GLN A 92 -6.04 -13.85 6.26
C GLN A 92 -6.74 -12.49 6.14
N GLN A 93 -7.77 -12.29 6.97
CA GLN A 93 -8.66 -11.13 6.86
C GLN A 93 -7.96 -9.77 7.05
N ILE A 94 -6.82 -9.73 7.77
CA ILE A 94 -6.01 -8.50 7.92
C ILE A 94 -5.64 -7.92 6.55
N PHE A 95 -5.19 -8.75 5.61
CA PHE A 95 -4.81 -8.29 4.27
C PHE A 95 -5.99 -7.70 3.51
N LEU A 96 -7.15 -8.37 3.51
CA LEU A 96 -8.33 -7.85 2.81
C LEU A 96 -8.85 -6.55 3.43
N ASN A 97 -8.82 -6.44 4.75
CA ASN A 97 -9.29 -5.24 5.44
C ASN A 97 -8.38 -4.04 5.15
N ILE A 98 -7.07 -4.23 5.26
CA ILE A 98 -6.09 -3.16 4.99
C ILE A 98 -6.08 -2.83 3.50
N ALA A 99 -6.18 -3.79 2.58
CA ALA A 99 -6.33 -3.50 1.15
C ALA A 99 -7.54 -2.61 0.81
N ASN A 100 -8.65 -2.72 1.57
CA ASN A 100 -9.79 -1.81 1.39
C ASN A 100 -9.45 -0.39 1.86
N SER A 101 -8.65 -0.27 2.93
CA SER A 101 -8.08 0.99 3.43
C SER A 101 -7.18 1.64 2.38
N GLU A 102 -6.25 0.87 1.81
CA GLU A 102 -5.35 1.37 0.75
C GLU A 102 -6.09 1.80 -0.51
N ASN A 103 -7.23 1.17 -0.80
CA ASN A 103 -8.10 1.64 -1.87
C ASN A 103 -8.73 3.01 -1.54
N THR A 104 -9.01 3.32 -0.27
CA THR A 104 -9.40 4.67 0.18
C THR A 104 -8.24 5.65 -0.02
N HIS A 105 -7.05 5.30 0.48
CA HIS A 105 -5.85 6.15 0.39
C HIS A 105 -5.49 6.52 -1.06
N THR A 106 -5.35 5.52 -1.94
CA THR A 106 -4.99 5.78 -3.34
C THR A 106 -6.04 6.65 -4.04
N ASN A 107 -7.32 6.52 -3.67
CA ASN A 107 -8.39 7.39 -4.19
C ASN A 107 -8.31 8.81 -3.62
N ALA A 108 -7.88 9.01 -2.38
CA ALA A 108 -7.64 10.33 -1.81
C ALA A 108 -6.57 11.08 -2.61
N VAL A 109 -5.45 10.42 -2.96
CA VAL A 109 -4.41 11.01 -3.81
C VAL A 109 -4.96 11.31 -5.21
N LYS A 110 -5.77 10.41 -5.78
CA LYS A 110 -6.43 10.64 -7.07
C LYS A 110 -7.28 11.93 -7.08
N LEU A 111 -7.99 12.21 -5.98
CA LEU A 111 -8.78 13.44 -5.86
C LEU A 111 -7.90 14.70 -5.92
N LEU A 112 -6.69 14.67 -5.36
CA LEU A 112 -5.72 15.75 -5.51
C LEU A 112 -5.23 15.87 -6.95
N LEU A 113 -4.87 14.76 -7.61
CA LEU A 113 -4.48 14.76 -9.02
C LEU A 113 -5.57 15.39 -9.91
N ASP A 114 -6.84 15.03 -9.68
CA ASP A 114 -7.98 15.60 -10.40
C ASP A 114 -8.14 17.10 -10.10
N LYS A 115 -8.01 17.52 -8.82
CA LYS A 115 -8.13 18.92 -8.40
C LYS A 115 -7.09 19.81 -9.07
N TYR A 116 -5.85 19.33 -9.19
CA TYR A 116 -4.74 20.04 -9.82
C TYR A 116 -4.62 19.78 -11.33
N ASN A 117 -5.54 19.02 -11.91
CA ASN A 117 -5.56 18.66 -13.33
C ASN A 117 -4.23 18.01 -13.79
N LEU A 118 -3.67 17.15 -12.93
CA LEU A 118 -2.50 16.32 -13.21
C LEU A 118 -2.93 15.02 -13.91
N THR A 119 -2.02 14.42 -14.67
CA THR A 119 -2.28 13.13 -15.31
C THR A 119 -2.14 12.01 -14.29
N ASP A 120 -3.16 11.15 -14.13
CA ASP A 120 -3.11 9.98 -13.25
C ASP A 120 -2.08 8.95 -13.80
N PRO A 121 -1.03 8.59 -13.03
CA PRO A 121 -0.07 7.56 -13.46
C PRO A 121 -0.70 6.16 -13.53
N VAL A 122 -1.81 5.91 -12.82
CA VAL A 122 -2.52 4.62 -12.86
C VAL A 122 -3.43 4.59 -14.09
N THR A 123 -2.85 4.23 -15.22
CA THR A 123 -3.57 4.08 -16.51
C THR A 123 -4.16 2.69 -16.72
N ASP A 124 -3.67 1.71 -15.97
CA ASP A 124 -4.16 0.32 -15.91
C ASP A 124 -4.25 -0.09 -14.44
N ASP A 125 -5.47 -0.35 -13.96
CA ASP A 125 -5.73 -0.73 -12.57
C ASP A 125 -5.61 -2.24 -12.33
N THR A 126 -5.05 -2.99 -13.29
CA THR A 126 -4.69 -4.39 -13.09
C THR A 126 -3.66 -4.50 -11.95
N ARG A 127 -3.84 -5.52 -11.09
CA ARG A 127 -2.94 -5.77 -9.96
C ARG A 127 -1.51 -5.97 -10.42
N GLY A 128 -0.56 -5.31 -9.75
CA GLY A 128 0.86 -5.45 -10.03
C GLY A 128 1.34 -4.70 -11.28
N VAL A 129 0.46 -3.93 -11.95
CA VAL A 129 0.82 -3.08 -13.09
C VAL A 129 1.07 -1.65 -12.60
N PHE A 130 2.26 -1.13 -12.86
CA PHE A 130 2.68 0.23 -12.51
C PHE A 130 3.36 0.91 -13.68
N THR A 131 3.20 2.23 -13.78
CA THR A 131 3.97 3.08 -14.70
C THR A 131 5.41 3.19 -14.20
N ASN A 132 5.61 3.40 -12.89
CA ASN A 132 6.93 3.35 -12.27
C ASN A 132 7.48 1.91 -12.23
N GLN A 133 8.62 1.70 -12.88
CA GLN A 133 9.27 0.38 -12.95
C GLN A 133 9.84 -0.05 -11.60
N ASP A 134 10.28 0.89 -10.76
CA ASP A 134 10.81 0.58 -9.43
C ASP A 134 9.70 -0.01 -8.55
N LEU A 135 8.45 0.50 -8.66
CA LEU A 135 7.28 -0.08 -7.98
C LEU A 135 6.88 -1.45 -8.54
N THR A 136 7.09 -1.69 -9.84
CA THR A 136 6.86 -3.02 -10.44
C THR A 136 7.84 -4.06 -9.89
N GLU A 137 9.12 -3.70 -9.77
CA GLU A 137 10.14 -4.56 -9.16
C GLU A 137 9.86 -4.79 -7.67
N LEU A 138 9.48 -3.73 -6.95
CA LEU A 138 9.13 -3.81 -5.54
C LEU A 138 7.92 -4.73 -5.30
N TYR A 139 6.83 -4.56 -6.05
CA TYR A 139 5.66 -5.45 -6.01
C TYR A 139 6.05 -6.92 -6.15
N THR A 140 6.84 -7.22 -7.19
CA THR A 140 7.27 -8.59 -7.49
C THR A 140 8.06 -9.18 -6.32
N SER A 141 9.00 -8.41 -5.76
CA SER A 141 9.84 -8.83 -4.63
C SER A 141 9.03 -9.04 -3.35
N LEU A 142 8.08 -8.15 -3.05
CA LEU A 142 7.24 -8.24 -1.85
C LEU A 142 6.29 -9.45 -1.94
N VAL A 143 5.65 -9.67 -3.09
CA VAL A 143 4.80 -10.84 -3.30
C VAL A 143 5.60 -12.14 -3.25
N GLU A 144 6.78 -12.20 -3.87
CA GLU A 144 7.65 -13.40 -3.80
C GLU A 144 8.03 -13.72 -2.36
N THR A 145 8.45 -12.70 -1.59
CA THR A 145 8.81 -12.86 -0.18
C THR A 145 7.60 -13.31 0.64
N GLY A 146 6.49 -12.59 0.54
CA GLY A 146 5.26 -12.88 1.29
C GLY A 146 4.59 -14.19 0.89
N SER A 147 4.90 -14.76 -0.28
CA SER A 147 4.43 -16.09 -0.68
C SER A 147 5.16 -17.24 0.03
N THR A 148 6.27 -16.97 0.73
CA THR A 148 7.10 -18.01 1.35
C THR A 148 6.44 -18.62 2.58
N SER A 149 5.92 -17.78 3.48
CA SER A 149 5.18 -18.22 4.66
C SER A 149 4.21 -17.13 5.12
N LEU A 150 3.22 -17.50 5.92
CA LEU A 150 2.32 -16.51 6.51
C LEU A 150 3.08 -15.47 7.35
N LEU A 151 4.12 -15.89 8.07
CA LEU A 151 4.92 -14.94 8.85
C LEU A 151 5.64 -13.94 7.93
N ASP A 152 6.23 -14.41 6.83
CA ASP A 152 6.86 -13.54 5.83
C ASP A 152 5.84 -12.59 5.19
N ALA A 153 4.61 -13.05 4.93
CA ALA A 153 3.53 -12.21 4.41
C ALA A 153 3.16 -11.07 5.38
N LEU A 154 3.11 -11.38 6.67
CA LEU A 154 2.82 -10.38 7.70
C LEU A 154 3.98 -9.39 7.86
N MET A 155 5.23 -9.85 7.77
CA MET A 155 6.40 -8.98 7.76
C MET A 155 6.40 -8.06 6.53
N VAL A 156 6.04 -8.57 5.35
CA VAL A 156 5.83 -7.77 4.15
C VAL A 156 4.78 -6.69 4.38
N GLY A 157 3.67 -7.05 5.06
CA GLY A 157 2.68 -6.10 5.55
C GLY A 157 3.32 -4.93 6.31
N ALA A 158 4.03 -5.23 7.39
CA ALA A 158 4.71 -4.21 8.20
C ALA A 158 5.77 -3.41 7.43
N THR A 159 6.50 -4.04 6.50
CA THR A 159 7.52 -3.35 5.67
C THR A 159 6.92 -2.35 4.69
N VAL A 160 5.74 -2.64 4.13
CA VAL A 160 5.04 -1.68 3.26
C VAL A 160 4.61 -0.46 4.07
N GLU A 161 4.03 -0.64 5.26
CA GLU A 161 3.60 0.48 6.10
C GLU A 161 4.77 1.31 6.66
N ASP A 162 5.89 0.66 6.96
CA ASP A 162 7.14 1.30 7.38
C ASP A 162 7.72 2.20 6.27
N LEU A 163 7.73 1.72 5.03
CA LEU A 163 8.10 2.52 3.86
C LEU A 163 7.15 3.71 3.66
N ASP A 164 5.85 3.45 3.70
CA ASP A 164 4.82 4.44 3.41
C ASP A 164 4.84 5.60 4.41
N ILE A 165 4.97 5.31 5.72
CA ILE A 165 5.15 6.35 6.77
C ILE A 165 6.40 7.19 6.47
N TYR A 166 7.51 6.53 6.15
CA TYR A 166 8.77 7.19 5.90
C TYR A 166 8.69 8.16 4.70
N ASP A 167 8.10 7.72 3.58
CA ASP A 167 7.98 8.54 2.38
C ASP A 167 6.97 9.69 2.57
N LEU A 168 5.83 9.43 3.23
CA LEU A 168 4.84 10.47 3.57
C LEU A 168 5.43 11.59 4.43
N GLN A 169 6.20 11.27 5.46
CA GLN A 169 6.83 12.28 6.32
C GLN A 169 7.77 13.19 5.53
N ARG A 170 8.54 12.62 4.62
CA ARG A 170 9.50 13.38 3.81
C ARG A 170 8.83 14.22 2.74
N LEU A 171 7.76 13.72 2.14
CA LEU A 171 6.93 14.52 1.23
C LEU A 171 6.26 15.68 1.97
N ASN A 172 5.82 15.46 3.21
CA ASN A 172 5.29 16.51 4.07
C ASN A 172 6.33 17.57 4.45
N GLU A 173 7.61 17.20 4.66
CA GLU A 173 8.67 18.17 4.96
C GLU A 173 8.96 19.17 3.82
N ILE A 174 8.68 18.78 2.57
CA ILE A 174 8.96 19.59 1.38
C ILE A 174 7.70 20.26 0.78
N SER A 175 6.51 19.90 1.26
CA SER A 175 5.23 20.47 0.81
C SER A 175 4.84 21.66 1.68
N ASP A 176 4.40 22.76 1.06
CA ASP A 176 3.74 23.87 1.78
C ASP A 176 2.25 24.01 1.43
N ASN A 177 1.76 23.18 0.50
CA ASN A 177 0.37 23.11 0.11
C ASN A 177 -0.52 22.41 1.16
N GLN A 178 -1.55 23.13 1.61
CA GLN A 178 -2.36 22.70 2.75
C GLN A 178 -3.24 21.47 2.47
N ASP A 179 -3.70 21.29 1.24
CA ASP A 179 -4.55 20.14 0.92
C ASP A 179 -3.76 18.85 0.73
N ILE A 180 -2.54 18.96 0.20
CA ILE A 180 -1.59 17.86 0.10
C ILE A 180 -1.22 17.39 1.49
N THR A 181 -0.76 18.30 2.37
CA THR A 181 -0.40 17.96 3.75
C THR A 181 -1.58 17.34 4.50
N ALA A 182 -2.79 17.86 4.33
CA ALA A 182 -3.97 17.28 4.99
C ALA A 182 -4.26 15.84 4.54
N VAL A 183 -4.05 15.52 3.25
CA VAL A 183 -4.19 14.13 2.76
C VAL A 183 -3.05 13.27 3.28
N TYR A 184 -1.80 13.69 3.16
CA TYR A 184 -0.64 12.93 3.64
C TYR A 184 -0.69 12.64 5.14
N ASP A 185 -1.10 13.61 5.97
CA ASP A 185 -1.27 13.39 7.41
C ASP A 185 -2.33 12.32 7.72
N ASN A 186 -3.39 12.24 6.90
CA ASN A 186 -4.43 11.22 7.07
C ASN A 186 -3.97 9.84 6.59
N LEU A 187 -3.24 9.77 5.47
CA LEU A 187 -2.61 8.55 4.98
C LEU A 187 -1.62 8.02 6.03
N GLU A 188 -0.71 8.84 6.53
CA GLU A 188 0.33 8.44 7.50
C GLU A 188 -0.30 7.90 8.79
N LYS A 189 -1.40 8.51 9.23
CA LYS A 189 -2.22 8.01 10.35
C LYS A 189 -2.82 6.62 10.06
N GLY A 190 -3.30 6.40 8.84
CA GLY A 190 -3.74 5.09 8.36
C GLY A 190 -2.61 4.07 8.43
N SER A 191 -1.46 4.40 7.87
CA SER A 191 -0.28 3.53 7.80
C SER A 191 0.27 3.18 9.18
N ARG A 192 0.30 4.15 10.12
CA ARG A 192 0.63 3.88 11.55
C ARG A 192 -0.34 2.88 12.18
N ASN A 193 -1.63 2.95 11.86
CA ASN A 193 -2.63 2.01 12.34
C ASN A 193 -2.50 0.61 11.70
N HIS A 194 -2.15 0.55 10.43
CA HIS A 194 -1.86 -0.71 9.75
C HIS A 194 -0.60 -1.36 10.32
N LEU A 195 0.47 -0.59 10.56
CA LEU A 195 1.70 -1.06 11.19
C LEU A 195 1.43 -1.65 12.58
N ARG A 196 0.66 -0.96 13.43
CA ARG A 196 0.18 -1.51 14.73
C ARG A 196 -0.55 -2.84 14.54
N SER A 197 -1.40 -2.93 13.52
CA SER A 197 -2.19 -4.13 13.22
C SER A 197 -1.31 -5.30 12.79
N PHE A 198 -0.38 -5.07 11.85
CA PHE A 198 0.57 -6.09 11.41
C PHE A 198 1.48 -6.54 12.54
N THR A 199 2.11 -5.62 13.28
CA THR A 199 2.99 -5.96 14.42
C THR A 199 2.26 -6.86 15.43
N LYS A 200 1.03 -6.53 15.80
CA LYS A 200 0.24 -7.34 16.73
C LYS A 200 -0.05 -8.76 16.20
N VAL A 201 -0.34 -8.89 14.91
CA VAL A 201 -0.57 -10.20 14.29
C VAL A 201 0.73 -10.99 14.14
N ILE A 202 1.85 -10.32 13.82
CA ILE A 202 3.21 -10.90 13.79
C ILE A 202 3.57 -11.51 15.14
N GLU A 203 3.42 -10.76 16.23
CA GLU A 203 3.69 -11.23 17.59
C GLU A 203 2.83 -12.43 17.96
N THR A 204 1.55 -12.41 17.59
CA THR A 204 0.64 -13.54 17.83
C THR A 204 1.03 -14.79 17.04
N ASN A 205 1.72 -14.61 15.90
CA ASN A 205 2.30 -15.68 15.09
C ASN A 205 3.75 -16.02 15.49
N GLY A 206 4.24 -15.48 16.62
CA GLY A 206 5.54 -15.81 17.20
C GLY A 206 6.75 -15.14 16.52
N GLY A 207 6.52 -14.10 15.72
CA GLY A 207 7.59 -13.28 15.14
C GLY A 207 7.74 -11.93 15.82
N THR A 208 8.72 -11.16 15.36
CA THR A 208 8.97 -9.75 15.71
C THR A 208 9.35 -8.99 14.45
N TYR A 209 8.86 -7.77 14.29
CA TYR A 209 9.25 -6.88 13.19
C TYR A 209 10.35 -5.92 13.64
N GLU A 210 11.35 -5.74 12.79
CA GLU A 210 12.43 -4.74 12.95
C GLU A 210 12.25 -3.72 11.82
N PRO A 211 12.16 -2.41 12.12
CA PRO A 211 11.93 -1.40 11.09
C PRO A 211 13.14 -1.28 10.16
N GLN A 212 12.85 -1.02 8.89
CA GLN A 212 13.80 -0.91 7.80
C GLN A 212 13.95 0.52 7.28
N TYR A 213 12.94 1.37 7.47
CA TYR A 213 12.93 2.75 6.98
C TYR A 213 12.81 3.77 8.12
N ILE A 214 11.74 3.70 8.91
CA ILE A 214 11.57 4.55 10.09
C ILE A 214 12.58 4.18 11.19
N SER A 215 12.84 5.11 12.09
CA SER A 215 13.77 4.83 13.19
C SER A 215 13.21 3.81 14.18
N GLU A 216 14.08 3.04 14.84
CA GLU A 216 13.67 2.11 15.91
C GLU A 216 12.86 2.83 17.01
N SER A 217 13.28 4.05 17.40
CA SER A 217 12.56 4.84 18.40
C SER A 217 11.15 5.21 17.99
N GLU A 218 10.96 5.57 16.73
CA GLU A 218 9.67 5.94 16.17
C GLU A 218 8.76 4.73 16.00
N TYR A 219 9.29 3.63 15.49
CA TYR A 219 8.58 2.36 15.44
C TYR A 219 8.05 1.97 16.83
N LEU A 220 8.89 2.04 17.86
CA LEU A 220 8.50 1.75 19.24
C LEU A 220 7.43 2.72 19.77
N GLU A 221 7.51 4.01 19.42
CA GLU A 221 6.49 4.99 19.75
C GLU A 221 5.14 4.64 19.09
N ILE A 222 5.14 4.30 17.80
CA ILE A 222 3.94 3.93 17.05
C ILE A 222 3.27 2.70 17.67
N ILE A 223 4.00 1.58 17.82
CA ILE A 223 3.42 0.31 18.26
C ILE A 223 2.99 0.29 19.73
N SER A 224 3.55 1.20 20.55
CA SER A 224 3.16 1.34 21.96
C SER A 224 1.93 2.24 22.16
N GLY A 225 1.53 2.99 21.14
CA GLY A 225 0.34 3.84 21.13
C GLY A 225 -0.97 3.08 20.85
N ASP A 226 -2.09 3.71 21.23
CA ASP A 226 -3.42 3.23 20.85
C ASP A 226 -3.70 3.47 19.36
N MET A 227 -4.68 2.75 18.81
CA MET A 227 -5.18 3.00 17.45
C MET A 227 -5.69 4.45 17.34
N GLU A 228 -5.19 5.18 16.33
CA GLU A 228 -5.59 6.56 16.08
C GLU A 228 -6.98 6.61 15.46
N THR A 229 -7.83 7.55 15.88
CA THR A 229 -9.22 7.64 15.41
C THR A 229 -9.59 9.06 15.00
N GLY A 230 -10.59 9.16 14.13
CA GLY A 230 -11.13 10.44 13.64
C GLY A 230 -10.39 11.00 12.43
N THR A 231 -11.05 11.97 11.79
CA THR A 231 -10.43 12.89 10.84
C THR A 231 -9.92 14.09 11.65
N GLY A 232 -8.73 14.64 11.37
CA GLY A 232 -8.28 15.90 12.01
C GLY A 232 -9.29 17.07 11.85
N TYR A 233 -10.26 16.90 10.95
CA TYR A 233 -11.45 17.71 10.75
C TYR A 233 -12.45 17.65 11.91
N GLY A 234 -12.21 18.51 12.91
CA GLY A 234 -13.16 18.81 13.98
C GLY A 234 -12.66 19.80 15.03
N ALA A 235 -11.35 20.08 15.08
CA ALA A 235 -10.73 20.89 16.13
C ALA A 235 -10.53 22.38 15.79
N GLN A 236 -11.22 22.93 14.78
CA GLN A 236 -11.23 24.39 14.56
C GLN A 236 -12.28 25.08 15.46
N GLY A 237 -12.05 24.93 16.76
CA GLY A 237 -12.92 25.45 17.82
C GLY A 237 -12.28 25.33 19.20
N GLY A 238 -10.96 25.41 19.27
CA GLY A 238 -10.23 25.30 20.53
C GLY A 238 -8.77 24.96 20.27
N LEU A 239 -7.94 25.99 20.07
CA LEU A 239 -6.50 25.88 20.24
C LEU A 239 -6.22 25.44 21.69
N SER A 240 -6.22 24.14 21.96
CA SER A 240 -5.28 23.59 22.91
C SER A 240 -4.01 23.34 22.11
N THR A 241 -3.11 24.32 22.21
CA THR A 241 -1.70 24.15 21.92
C THR A 241 -1.16 23.01 22.79
N GLN A 242 -1.29 21.78 22.33
CA GLN A 242 -0.20 20.86 22.51
C GLN A 242 0.70 21.15 21.33
N SER A 243 1.61 22.10 21.57
CA SER A 243 2.78 22.27 20.76
C SER A 243 3.37 20.88 20.53
N GLY A 244 3.18 20.34 19.32
CA GLY A 244 4.21 19.51 18.72
C GLY A 244 5.45 20.39 18.79
N GLN A 245 6.28 20.14 19.80
CA GLN A 245 7.67 20.52 19.67
C GLN A 245 8.08 19.86 18.38
N GLY A 246 8.27 20.65 17.33
CA GLY A 246 9.07 20.23 16.20
C GLY A 246 10.36 19.76 16.83
N ASN A 247 10.49 18.44 16.97
CA ASN A 247 11.79 17.86 17.17
C ASN A 247 12.53 18.26 15.92
N GLN A 248 13.42 19.23 16.07
CA GLN A 248 14.56 19.30 15.18
C GLN A 248 15.25 17.95 15.34
N TYR A 249 14.90 16.99 14.48
CA TYR A 249 15.66 15.79 14.27
C TYR A 249 16.98 16.25 13.64
N GLN A 250 17.93 16.65 14.49
CA GLN A 250 19.34 16.48 14.19
C GLN A 250 19.62 14.99 14.32
N GLY A 251 19.25 14.25 13.27
CA GLY A 251 19.63 12.86 13.09
C GLY A 251 21.14 12.76 12.97
N THR A 252 21.79 12.45 14.09
CA THR A 252 23.01 11.65 14.08
C THR A 252 22.64 10.21 14.41
N SER A 253 21.67 9.65 13.68
CA SER A 253 21.56 8.21 13.48
C SER A 253 22.58 7.84 12.42
N GLN A 254 23.35 6.78 12.64
CA GLN A 254 24.01 6.14 11.51
C GLN A 254 22.90 5.50 10.68
N ASP A 255 22.38 6.25 9.71
CA ASP A 255 21.42 5.76 8.74
C ASP A 255 22.07 4.58 8.01
N THR A 256 21.72 3.37 8.41
CA THR A 256 22.05 2.20 7.62
C THR A 256 21.04 2.19 6.48
N GLU A 257 21.46 2.64 5.28
CA GLU A 257 20.63 2.51 4.08
C GLU A 257 20.04 1.10 4.02
N PRO A 258 18.73 0.95 3.70
CA PRO A 258 18.11 -0.36 3.55
C PRO A 258 18.96 -1.20 2.59
N GLN A 259 19.17 -2.48 2.87
CA GLN A 259 20.01 -3.34 2.03
C GLN A 259 19.15 -4.15 1.06
N GLY A 260 19.69 -4.49 -0.10
CA GLY A 260 19.00 -5.33 -1.10
C GLY A 260 18.06 -4.53 -2.02
N ILE A 261 16.96 -5.16 -2.45
CA ILE A 261 15.99 -4.55 -3.39
C ILE A 261 15.33 -3.32 -2.77
N LEU A 262 15.05 -3.35 -1.46
CA LEU A 262 14.48 -2.25 -0.69
C LEU A 262 15.41 -1.02 -0.66
N GLY A 263 16.72 -1.24 -0.56
CA GLY A 263 17.73 -0.17 -0.68
C GLY A 263 17.81 0.46 -2.07
N LYS A 264 17.71 -0.38 -3.10
CA LYS A 264 17.72 0.11 -4.49
C LYS A 264 16.46 0.90 -4.81
N PHE A 265 15.30 0.41 -4.35
CA PHE A 265 14.04 1.14 -4.45
C PHE A 265 14.16 2.49 -3.76
N TRP A 266 14.66 2.52 -2.51
CA TRP A 266 14.87 3.76 -1.77
C TRP A 266 15.81 4.73 -2.51
N GLN A 267 16.92 4.25 -3.08
CA GLN A 267 17.77 5.07 -3.94
C GLN A 267 17.05 5.56 -5.21
N GLY A 268 16.15 4.75 -5.78
CA GLY A 268 15.28 5.10 -6.90
C GLY A 268 14.31 6.23 -6.56
N VAL A 269 13.55 6.08 -5.48
CA VAL A 269 12.66 7.12 -4.91
C VAL A 269 13.45 8.41 -4.64
N MET A 270 14.63 8.28 -4.03
CA MET A 270 15.52 9.41 -3.76
C MET A 270 16.04 10.13 -5.00
N ASN A 271 16.29 9.39 -6.08
CA ASN A 271 16.69 9.98 -7.35
C ASN A 271 15.50 10.60 -8.09
N TRP A 272 14.28 10.14 -7.80
CA TRP A 272 13.05 10.64 -8.38
C TRP A 272 12.57 11.95 -7.72
N LEU A 273 12.86 12.12 -6.43
CA LEU A 273 12.62 13.36 -5.69
C LEU A 273 13.69 14.45 -5.90
N ARG A 274 14.71 14.22 -6.76
CA ARG A 274 15.82 15.17 -7.06
C ARG A 274 15.77 15.67 -8.50
#